data_AF-R2SDK7-F1
#
_entry.id   AF-R2SDK7-F1
#
_cell.length_a   1.000
_cell.length_b   1.000
_cell.length_c   1.000
_cell.angle_alpha   90.00
_cell.angle_beta   90.00
_cell.angle_gamma   90.00
#
_symmetry.space_group_name_H-M   'P 1'
#
loop_
_entity.id
_entity.type
_entity.pdbx_description
1 polymer ?
#
loop_
_entity_poly.entity_id
_entity_poly.type
_entity_poly.pdbx_seq_one_letter_code
_entity_poly.pdbx_strand_id
1 'polypeptide(L)' 'MTEKEQVTKIVNKYNKSIADLSENATAKEFKTVIKYVADQANEKQRKLVGLDKK' A
#
# COMPACT_ATOMS: atom_id res chain seq x y z
N MET A 1 8.41 12.36 -6.68
CA MET A 1 8.23 10.92 -6.36
C MET A 1 6.77 10.70 -6.07
N THR A 2 6.10 9.82 -6.80
CA THR A 2 4.69 9.48 -6.57
C THR A 2 4.54 8.58 -5.34
N GLU A 3 3.33 8.48 -4.79
CA GLU A 3 3.05 7.56 -3.68
C GLU A 3 3.36 6.10 -4.06
N LYS A 4 3.02 5.70 -5.29
CA LYS A 4 3.35 4.37 -5.83
C LYS A 4 4.86 4.12 -5.89
N GLU A 5 5.64 5.10 -6.33
CA GLU A 5 7.11 4.99 -6.35
C GLU A 5 7.69 4.86 -4.94
N GLN A 6 7.16 5.62 -3.97
CA GLN A 6 7.57 5.54 -2.58
C GLN A 6 7.26 4.15 -1.99
N VAL A 7 6.04 3.66 -2.18
CA VAL A 7 5.62 2.32 -1.72
C VAL A 7 6.47 1.24 -2.38
N THR A 8 6.75 1.36 -3.68
CA THR A 8 7.60 0.40 -4.41
C THR A 8 9.01 0.34 -3.83
N LYS A 9 9.61 1.48 -3.48
CA LYS A 9 10.92 1.53 -2.81
C LYS A 9 10.89 0.83 -1.46
N ILE A 10 9.87 1.09 -0.64
CA ILE A 10 9.72 0.46 0.69
C ILE A 10 9.54 -1.05 0.54
N VAL A 11 8.62 -1.50 -0.30
CA VAL A 11 8.33 -2.93 -0.47
C VAL A 11 9.55 -3.69 -1.02
N ASN A 12 10.33 -3.09 -1.94
CA ASN A 12 11.57 -3.69 -2.42
C ASN A 12 12.66 -3.79 -1.35
N LYS A 13 12.74 -2.82 -0.42
CA LYS A 13 13.68 -2.87 0.72
C LYS A 13 13.45 -4.08 1.62
N TYR A 14 12.20 -4.53 1.74
CA TYR A 14 11.78 -5.68 2.57
C TYR A 14 11.44 -6.91 1.73
N ASN A 15 12.16 -7.13 0.63
CA ASN A 15 12.06 -8.33 -0.21
C ASN A 15 10.65 -8.65 -0.73
N LYS A 16 9.79 -7.63 -0.82
CA LYS A 16 8.36 -7.77 -1.15
C LYS A 16 7.60 -8.72 -0.20
N SER A 17 8.13 -8.97 0.99
CA SER A 17 7.56 -9.84 2.00
C SER A 17 6.80 -9.01 3.04
N ILE A 18 5.53 -9.37 3.28
CA ILE A 18 4.74 -8.74 4.34
C ILE A 18 5.24 -9.10 5.73
N ALA A 19 5.76 -10.31 5.90
CA ALA A 19 6.37 -10.72 7.17
C ALA A 19 7.61 -9.84 7.47
N ASP A 20 8.52 -9.72 6.51
CA ASP A 20 9.74 -8.91 6.64
C ASP A 20 9.42 -7.43 6.87
N LEU A 21 8.45 -6.89 6.12
CA LEU A 21 7.92 -5.54 6.33
C LEU A 21 7.32 -5.36 7.73
N SER A 22 6.57 -6.34 8.24
CA SER A 22 5.92 -6.25 9.56
C SER A 22 6.91 -6.34 10.71
N GLU A 23 7.96 -7.15 10.56
CA GLU A 23 8.96 -7.40 11.60
C GLU A 23 10.05 -6.31 11.64
N ASN A 24 10.48 -5.83 10.46
CA ASN A 24 11.71 -5.04 10.33
C ASN A 24 11.50 -3.60 9.86
N ALA A 25 10.28 -3.20 9.47
CA ALA A 25 10.03 -1.84 9.02
C ALA A 25 9.83 -0.84 10.16
N THR A 26 10.17 0.42 9.90
CA THR A 26 9.73 1.48 10.81
C THR A 26 8.21 1.60 10.78
N ALA A 27 7.61 2.05 11.88
CA ALA A 27 6.16 2.28 11.93
C ALA A 27 5.66 3.21 10.81
N LYS A 28 6.48 4.18 10.37
CA LYS A 28 6.17 5.08 9.26
C LYS A 28 6.14 4.33 7.91
N GLU A 29 7.12 3.48 7.65
CA GLU A 29 7.19 2.68 6.42
C GLU A 29 6.05 1.67 6.36
N PHE A 30 5.81 0.94 7.46
CA PHE A 30 4.70 0.00 7.57
C PHE A 30 3.35 0.68 7.32
N LYS A 31 3.08 1.80 8.03
CA LYS A 31 1.84 2.57 7.85
C LYS A 31 1.67 3.07 6.42
N THR A 32 2.74 3.50 5.77
CA THR A 32 2.71 3.99 4.38
C THR A 32 2.24 2.89 3.43
N VAL A 33 2.82 1.68 3.55
CA VAL A 33 2.45 0.55 2.68
C VAL A 33 1.02 0.08 2.96
N ILE A 34 0.64 -0.11 4.23
CA ILE A 34 -0.69 -0.61 4.60
C ILE A 34 -1.78 0.39 4.19
N LYS A 35 -1.57 1.69 4.38
CA LYS A 35 -2.50 2.71 3.92
C LYS A 35 -2.70 2.64 2.41
N TYR A 36 -1.61 2.58 1.64
CA TYR A 36 -1.70 2.48 0.18
C TYR A 36 -2.48 1.24 -0.26
N VAL A 37 -2.24 0.08 0.37
CA VAL A 37 -3.00 -1.14 0.09
C VAL A 37 -4.49 -0.96 0.38
N ALA A 38 -4.83 -0.36 1.52
CA ALA A 38 -6.22 -0.09 1.90
C ALA A 38 -6.90 0.88 0.92
N ASP A 39 -6.22 1.95 0.52
CA ASP A 39 -6.75 2.94 -0.43
C ASP A 39 -6.99 2.30 -1.81
N GLN A 40 -6.07 1.47 -2.29
CA GLN A 40 -6.22 0.72 -3.54
C GLN A 40 -7.33 -0.35 -3.45
N ALA A 41 -7.49 -1.01 -2.31
CA ALA A 41 -8.60 -1.95 -2.08
C ALA A 41 -9.95 -1.21 -2.10
N ASN A 42 -10.05 -0.07 -1.43
CA ASN A 42 -11.24 0.78 -1.41
C ASN A 42 -11.59 1.28 -2.82
N GLU A 43 -10.60 1.74 -3.59
CA GLU A 43 -10.79 2.18 -4.97
C GLU A 43 -11.37 1.04 -5.84
N LYS A 44 -10.79 -0.16 -5.76
CA LYS A 44 -11.27 -1.34 -6.49
C LYS A 44 -12.67 -1.76 -6.06
N GLN A 45 -12.96 -1.74 -4.77
CA GLN A 45 -14.29 -2.07 -4.25
C GLN A 45 -15.34 -1.07 -4.74
N ARG A 46 -15.05 0.24 -4.68
CA ARG A 46 -15.96 1.27 -5.20
C ARG A 46 -16.26 1.08 -6.68
N LYS A 47 -15.25 0.77 -7.49
CA LYS A 47 -15.40 0.45 -8.91
C LYS A 47 -16.30 -0.78 -9.13
N LEU A 48 -16.09 -1.84 -8.34
CA LEU A 48 -16.87 -3.07 -8.43
C LEU A 48 -18.37 -2.85 -8.19
N VAL A 49 -18.72 -1.98 -7.22
CA VAL A 49 -20.12 -1.68 -6.87
C VAL A 49 -20.68 -0.44 -7.59
N GLY A 50 -19.98 0.09 -8.60
CA GLY A 50 -20.41 1.26 -9.37
C GLY A 50 -20.47 2.58 -8.57
N LEU A 51 -19.79 2.65 -7.42
CA LEU A 51 -19.66 3.85 -6.59
C LEU A 51 -18.49 4.75 -7.01
N ASP A 52 -17.77 4.39 -8.07
CA ASP A 52 -16.77 5.21 -8.75
C ASP A 52 -17.37 6.24 -9.71
N LYS A 53 -18.62 6.03 -10.13
CA LYS A 53 -19.38 6.95 -10.98
C LYS A 53 -19.97 8.10 -10.15
N LYS A 54 -19.20 9.16 -9.97
CA LYS A 54 -19.71 10.51 -9.73
C LYS A 54 -19.29 11.41 -10.86
#